data_AF-A0A6A3A8I0-F1
#
_entry.id   AF-A0A6A3A8I0-F1
#
_cell.length_a   1.000
_cell.length_b   1.000
_cell.length_c   1.000
_cell.angle_alpha   90.00
_cell.angle_beta   90.00
_cell.angle_gamma   90.00
#
_symmetry.space_group_name_H-M   'P 1'
#
loop_
_entity.id
_entity.type
_entity.pdbx_description
1 polymer ?
#
loop_
_entity_poly.entity_id
_entity_poly.type
_entity_poly.pdbx_seq_one_letter_code
_entity_poly.pdbx_strand_id
1 'polypeptide(L)'
;MKQICITSISLEAKNVIKDNILLQIANASQMIKLEKDPHAAFALIIDGKTLAYALEDDMKQQFLGLAVECASVICCRVSPKQKALVTRLVKEGIGKTTLAIGDGANDVGMIQEADIGVGISGVEGMQAVMASDFSIAQFRFLERLLVVHGHWCYKRIAQMVCYSFYKNIAFGLTLFYFEAFTGFSGQSVYDDWYMLLFNVVLTSLPVISLGVFEQDVSSEVCLQFPALYQQGPRNLFFDWYRILGWMGNGLYSSLIIFFLNIIIFYDQAFRAGGQTADMSVLGTTMFTCIIWALNCQIALTMSHFTWIQHFLIWGSISAWYLFLLVYGMVSPTISGNGYRILVEALAPAPIYWLAALLVTVACNLPYMAHISFQRCFNPMDHHIIQEIKFYKKDVEDQHMWSRERSKARQETKIGFTARVDAKIRQLTGKLQRKHTSSELHSA
;
A
#
# COMPACT_ATOMS: atom_id res chain seq x y z
N MET A 1 -28.97 -14.49 15.33
CA MET A 1 -27.80 -14.02 16.11
C MET A 1 -28.10 -14.28 17.57
N LYS A 2 -27.26 -15.03 18.30
CA LYS A 2 -27.43 -15.34 19.72
C LYS A 2 -26.93 -14.16 20.56
N GLN A 3 -27.60 -13.82 21.66
CA GLN A 3 -27.23 -12.69 22.50
C GLN A 3 -26.52 -13.17 23.77
N ILE A 4 -25.43 -12.49 24.12
CA ILE A 4 -24.66 -12.69 25.35
C ILE A 4 -24.76 -11.37 26.11
N CYS A 5 -25.47 -11.38 27.24
CA CYS A 5 -25.64 -10.21 28.09
C CYS A 5 -24.76 -10.35 29.32
N ILE A 6 -23.90 -9.37 29.59
CA ILE A 6 -23.11 -9.30 30.83
C ILE A 6 -23.68 -8.18 31.69
N THR A 7 -24.11 -8.54 32.90
CA THR A 7 -24.74 -7.60 33.83
C THR A 7 -24.23 -7.78 35.24
N SER A 8 -24.01 -6.66 35.91
CA SER A 8 -23.71 -6.57 37.34
C SER A 8 -24.99 -6.55 38.18
N ILE A 9 -24.98 -7.25 39.31
CA ILE A 9 -26.05 -7.21 40.31
C ILE A 9 -25.69 -6.14 41.35
N SER A 10 -26.57 -5.17 41.59
CA SER A 10 -26.20 -3.91 42.27
C SER A 10 -26.07 -3.95 43.80
N LEU A 11 -26.13 -5.14 44.43
CA LEU A 11 -26.26 -5.28 45.89
C LEU A 11 -25.08 -6.03 46.55
N GLU A 12 -24.01 -6.33 45.82
CA GLU A 12 -22.90 -7.16 46.31
C GLU A 12 -21.58 -6.37 46.45
N ALA A 13 -20.65 -6.91 47.25
CA ALA A 13 -19.31 -6.33 47.42
C ALA A 13 -18.52 -6.33 46.09
N LYS A 14 -17.64 -5.33 45.88
CA LYS A 14 -16.89 -5.13 44.62
C LYS A 14 -16.21 -6.40 44.09
N ASN A 15 -15.60 -7.21 44.97
CA ASN A 15 -14.92 -8.44 44.57
C ASN A 15 -15.89 -9.51 44.04
N VAL A 16 -17.06 -9.66 44.68
CA VAL A 16 -18.09 -10.62 44.26
C VAL A 16 -18.64 -10.25 42.87
N ILE A 17 -18.82 -8.94 42.62
CA ILE A 17 -19.24 -8.44 41.31
C ILE A 17 -18.20 -8.79 40.23
N LYS A 18 -16.91 -8.59 40.52
CA LYS A 18 -15.83 -8.93 39.58
C LYS A 18 -15.78 -10.42 39.28
N ASP A 19 -15.85 -11.27 40.30
CA ASP A 19 -15.82 -12.73 40.14
C ASP A 19 -17.02 -13.21 39.32
N ASN A 20 -18.20 -12.63 39.55
CA ASN A 20 -19.40 -12.91 38.76
C ASN A 20 -19.23 -12.50 37.28
N ILE A 21 -18.68 -11.31 37.01
CA ILE A 21 -18.41 -10.84 35.64
C ILE A 21 -17.41 -11.77 34.95
N LEU A 22 -16.32 -12.16 35.62
CA LEU A 22 -15.35 -13.10 35.08
C LEU A 22 -15.99 -14.45 34.74
N LEU A 23 -16.86 -14.96 35.62
CA LEU A 23 -17.56 -16.21 35.41
C LEU A 23 -18.54 -16.10 34.22
N GLN A 24 -19.24 -14.98 34.07
CA GLN A 24 -20.10 -14.71 32.89
C GLN A 24 -19.27 -14.66 31.59
N ILE A 25 -18.12 -13.98 31.59
CA ILE A 25 -17.20 -13.91 30.44
C ILE A 25 -16.66 -15.30 30.08
N ALA A 26 -16.26 -16.09 31.07
CA ALA A 26 -15.74 -17.43 30.88
C ALA A 26 -16.81 -18.37 30.31
N ASN A 27 -18.02 -18.35 30.87
CA ASN A 27 -19.16 -19.13 30.38
C ASN A 27 -19.53 -18.73 28.94
N ALA A 28 -19.55 -17.43 28.65
CA ALA A 28 -19.81 -16.91 27.30
C ALA A 28 -18.76 -17.38 26.28
N SER A 29 -17.47 -17.32 26.61
CA SER A 29 -16.41 -17.84 25.74
C SER A 29 -16.51 -19.35 25.54
N GLN A 30 -16.89 -20.11 26.57
CA GLN A 30 -17.16 -21.55 26.43
C GLN A 30 -18.35 -21.83 25.51
N MET A 31 -19.45 -21.07 25.62
CA MET A 31 -20.59 -21.22 24.72
C MET A 31 -20.19 -20.99 23.25
N ILE A 32 -19.37 -19.97 22.97
CA ILE A 32 -18.89 -19.69 21.61
C ILE A 32 -17.99 -20.83 21.09
N LYS A 33 -17.17 -21.44 21.95
CA LYS A 33 -16.29 -22.55 21.58
C LYS A 33 -17.02 -23.87 21.37
N LEU A 34 -18.09 -24.13 22.14
CA LEU A 34 -18.91 -25.33 22.02
C LEU A 34 -19.86 -25.27 20.82
N GLU A 35 -20.10 -24.08 20.28
CA GLU A 35 -20.94 -23.88 19.12
C GLU A 35 -20.31 -24.52 17.86
N LYS A 36 -20.95 -25.58 17.36
CA LYS A 36 -20.49 -26.34 16.20
C LYS A 36 -20.84 -25.67 14.88
N ASP A 37 -21.85 -24.79 14.86
CA ASP A 37 -22.24 -24.07 13.66
C ASP A 37 -21.22 -22.97 13.33
N PRO A 38 -20.52 -23.04 12.19
CA PRO A 38 -19.60 -21.99 11.76
C PRO A 38 -20.33 -20.66 11.44
N HIS A 39 -21.64 -20.68 11.17
CA HIS A 39 -22.45 -19.52 10.84
C HIS A 39 -23.17 -18.89 12.04
N ALA A 40 -23.08 -19.49 13.22
CA ALA A 40 -23.66 -18.93 14.43
C ALA A 40 -22.96 -17.61 14.83
N ALA A 41 -23.68 -16.50 14.66
CA ALA A 41 -23.23 -15.17 15.06
C ALA A 41 -23.69 -14.84 16.49
N PHE A 42 -22.78 -14.32 17.32
CA PHE A 42 -23.04 -13.87 18.69
C PHE A 42 -22.98 -12.34 18.81
N ALA A 43 -23.86 -11.76 19.61
CA ALA A 43 -23.85 -10.34 19.97
C ALA A 43 -23.58 -10.18 21.47
N LEU A 44 -22.52 -9.45 21.84
CA LEU A 44 -22.20 -9.12 23.23
C LEU A 44 -22.86 -7.81 23.63
N ILE A 45 -23.62 -7.81 24.71
CA ILE A 45 -24.29 -6.62 25.26
C ILE A 45 -23.78 -6.40 26.68
N ILE A 46 -23.24 -5.21 26.95
CA ILE A 46 -22.70 -4.83 28.25
C ILE A 46 -23.18 -3.43 28.63
N ASP A 47 -23.56 -3.22 29.89
CA ASP A 47 -23.93 -1.90 30.39
C ASP A 47 -22.71 -1.11 30.90
N GLY A 48 -22.83 0.21 30.96
CA GLY A 48 -21.72 1.10 31.36
C GLY A 48 -21.19 0.84 32.77
N LYS A 49 -22.04 0.35 33.71
CA LYS A 49 -21.60 0.01 35.06
C LYS A 49 -20.73 -1.25 35.06
N THR A 50 -21.16 -2.31 34.38
CA THR A 50 -20.37 -3.55 34.25
C THR A 50 -19.12 -3.32 33.41
N LEU A 51 -19.22 -2.49 32.36
CA LEU A 51 -18.08 -2.13 31.52
C LEU A 51 -16.97 -1.43 32.31
N ALA A 52 -17.32 -0.61 33.31
CA ALA A 52 -16.32 0.04 34.17
C ALA A 52 -15.43 -1.00 34.87
N TYR A 53 -16.02 -2.08 35.38
CA TYR A 53 -15.26 -3.18 35.98
C TYR A 53 -14.50 -3.96 34.90
N ALA A 54 -15.15 -4.30 33.78
CA ALA A 54 -14.54 -5.07 32.70
C ALA A 54 -13.32 -4.39 32.04
N LEU A 55 -13.21 -3.06 32.15
CA LEU A 55 -12.06 -2.28 31.67
C LEU A 55 -10.91 -2.16 32.68
N GLU A 56 -11.07 -2.66 33.91
CA GLU A 56 -9.97 -2.72 34.89
C GLU A 56 -8.87 -3.72 34.43
N ASP A 57 -7.63 -3.49 34.85
CA ASP A 57 -6.45 -4.19 34.33
C ASP A 57 -6.46 -5.72 34.54
N ASP A 58 -7.18 -6.18 35.57
CA ASP A 58 -7.38 -7.59 35.90
C ASP A 58 -8.32 -8.31 34.93
N MET A 59 -9.24 -7.59 34.27
CA MET A 59 -10.29 -8.19 33.43
C MET A 59 -10.28 -7.79 31.96
N LYS A 60 -9.62 -6.67 31.61
CA LYS A 60 -9.66 -6.08 30.27
C LYS A 60 -9.27 -7.04 29.14
N GLN A 61 -8.34 -7.96 29.40
CA GLN A 61 -7.89 -8.93 28.40
C GLN A 61 -8.90 -10.05 28.15
N GLN A 62 -9.60 -10.56 29.19
CA GLN A 62 -10.64 -11.56 28.95
C GLN A 62 -11.87 -10.94 28.28
N PHE A 63 -12.22 -9.70 28.66
CA PHE A 63 -13.27 -8.95 27.98
C PHE A 63 -12.96 -8.73 26.50
N LEU A 64 -11.74 -8.28 26.17
CA LEU A 64 -11.30 -8.10 24.78
C LEU A 64 -11.35 -9.43 24.01
N GLY A 65 -10.86 -10.53 24.61
CA GLY A 65 -10.91 -11.85 24.00
C GLY A 65 -12.33 -12.30 23.63
N LEU A 66 -13.29 -12.11 24.54
CA LEU A 66 -14.70 -12.39 24.27
C LEU A 66 -15.28 -11.48 23.19
N ALA A 67 -14.97 -10.18 23.24
CA ALA A 67 -15.47 -9.19 22.29
C ALA A 67 -15.02 -9.49 20.85
N VAL A 68 -13.78 -9.95 20.66
CA VAL A 68 -13.23 -10.34 19.34
C VAL A 68 -13.87 -11.61 18.78
N GLU A 69 -14.31 -12.53 19.64
CA GLU A 69 -15.02 -13.75 19.22
C GLU A 69 -16.48 -13.48 18.83
N CYS A 70 -17.04 -12.34 19.24
CA CYS A 70 -18.41 -11.94 18.92
C CYS A 70 -18.52 -11.27 17.54
N ALA A 71 -19.67 -11.44 16.90
CA ALA A 71 -19.98 -10.81 15.61
C ALA A 71 -20.38 -9.34 15.77
N SER A 72 -20.95 -8.97 16.92
CA SER A 72 -21.33 -7.60 17.27
C SER A 72 -21.13 -7.37 18.76
N VAL A 73 -20.77 -6.15 19.14
CA VAL A 73 -20.62 -5.72 20.53
C VAL A 73 -21.38 -4.41 20.72
N ILE A 74 -22.24 -4.36 21.74
CA ILE A 74 -23.10 -3.22 22.06
C ILE A 74 -22.83 -2.80 23.49
N CYS A 75 -22.26 -1.62 23.66
CA CYS A 75 -22.02 -1.01 24.96
C CYS A 75 -23.11 0.03 25.27
N CYS A 76 -23.96 -0.25 26.25
CA CYS A 76 -25.12 0.56 26.59
C CYS A 76 -24.83 1.54 27.72
N ARG A 77 -25.36 2.77 27.63
CA ARG A 77 -25.26 3.81 28.68
C ARG A 77 -23.81 4.09 29.14
N VAL A 78 -22.91 4.18 28.16
CA VAL A 78 -21.47 4.44 28.39
C VAL A 78 -21.18 5.93 28.50
N SER A 79 -20.26 6.30 29.40
CA SER A 79 -19.76 7.67 29.49
C SER A 79 -18.75 7.97 28.37
N PRO A 80 -18.49 9.26 28.03
CA PRO A 80 -17.48 9.64 27.04
C PRO A 80 -16.10 9.04 27.32
N LYS A 81 -15.68 9.03 28.60
CA LYS A 81 -14.42 8.42 29.03
C LYS A 81 -14.39 6.91 28.76
N GLN A 82 -15.50 6.21 28.95
CA GLN A 82 -15.57 4.77 28.69
C GLN A 82 -15.48 4.46 27.19
N LYS A 83 -16.09 5.28 26.32
CA LYS A 83 -15.97 5.12 24.86
C LYS A 83 -14.51 5.20 24.40
N ALA A 84 -13.77 6.19 24.91
CA ALA A 84 -12.34 6.35 24.69
C ALA A 84 -11.53 5.13 25.16
N LEU A 85 -11.79 4.65 26.39
CA LEU A 85 -11.10 3.49 26.96
C LEU A 85 -11.35 2.19 26.19
N VAL A 86 -12.57 1.95 25.71
CA VAL A 86 -12.87 0.80 24.85
C VAL A 86 -12.10 0.88 23.54
N THR A 87 -12.09 2.05 22.91
CA THR A 87 -11.36 2.28 21.64
C THR A 87 -9.87 2.01 21.82
N ARG A 88 -9.28 2.54 22.89
CA ARG A 88 -7.89 2.31 23.25
C ARG A 88 -7.59 0.83 23.52
N LEU A 89 -8.45 0.13 24.27
CA LEU A 89 -8.30 -1.31 24.54
C LEU A 89 -8.27 -2.12 23.24
N VAL A 90 -9.13 -1.81 22.28
CA VAL A 90 -9.17 -2.51 20.98
C VAL A 90 -7.94 -2.18 20.14
N LYS A 91 -7.53 -0.91 20.10
CA LYS A 91 -6.35 -0.43 19.37
C LYS A 91 -5.07 -1.08 19.88
N GLU A 92 -4.79 -0.97 21.17
CA GLU A 92 -3.59 -1.53 21.80
C GLU A 92 -3.63 -3.07 21.87
N GLY A 93 -4.80 -3.66 22.09
CA GLY A 93 -4.93 -5.11 22.30
C GLY A 93 -4.93 -5.94 21.01
N ILE A 94 -5.45 -5.41 19.90
CA ILE A 94 -5.50 -6.13 18.61
C ILE A 94 -4.38 -5.67 17.67
N GLY A 95 -3.88 -4.44 17.81
CA GLY A 95 -2.87 -3.86 16.91
C GLY A 95 -3.36 -3.69 15.47
N LYS A 96 -4.66 -3.43 15.30
CA LYS A 96 -5.31 -3.20 14.00
C LYS A 96 -5.80 -1.76 13.93
N THR A 97 -5.86 -1.23 12.71
CA THR A 97 -6.38 0.11 12.45
C THR A 97 -7.82 0.23 12.92
N THR A 98 -8.07 1.20 13.79
CA THR A 98 -9.36 1.51 14.38
C THR A 98 -9.96 2.76 13.74
N LEU A 99 -11.27 2.74 13.51
CA LEU A 99 -12.02 3.90 13.04
C LEU A 99 -13.13 4.21 14.05
N ALA A 100 -13.20 5.46 14.50
CA ALA A 100 -14.26 5.96 15.35
C ALA A 100 -15.10 7.00 14.60
N ILE A 101 -16.42 6.94 14.78
CA ILE A 101 -17.37 7.88 14.19
C ILE A 101 -18.29 8.43 15.26
N GLY A 102 -18.54 9.75 15.21
CA GLY A 102 -19.45 10.41 16.14
C GLY A 102 -19.93 11.76 15.63
N ASP A 103 -21.01 12.26 16.20
CA ASP A 103 -21.67 13.52 15.87
C ASP A 103 -21.62 14.54 17.01
N GLY A 104 -21.51 14.07 18.26
CA GLY A 104 -21.56 14.90 19.45
C GLY A 104 -20.24 15.04 20.22
N ALA A 105 -20.26 15.98 21.19
CA ALA A 105 -19.17 16.21 22.15
C ALA A 105 -18.75 14.95 22.92
N ASN A 106 -19.71 14.04 23.16
CA ASN A 106 -19.52 12.78 23.89
C ASN A 106 -18.61 11.79 23.15
N ASP A 107 -18.43 11.97 21.84
CA ASP A 107 -17.65 11.08 21.00
C ASP A 107 -16.27 11.65 20.67
N VAL A 108 -15.97 12.91 21.04
CA VAL A 108 -14.68 13.56 20.80
C VAL A 108 -13.51 12.72 21.33
N GLY A 109 -13.62 12.25 22.59
CA GLY A 109 -12.59 11.40 23.18
C GLY A 109 -12.45 10.04 22.49
N MET A 110 -13.53 9.49 21.93
CA MET A 110 -13.49 8.25 21.16
C MET A 110 -12.82 8.46 19.79
N ILE A 111 -13.16 9.57 19.13
CA ILE A 111 -12.63 9.98 17.82
C ILE A 111 -11.12 10.20 17.89
N GLN A 112 -10.64 10.89 18.93
CA GLN A 112 -9.22 11.21 19.11
C GLN A 112 -8.36 10.00 19.48
N GLU A 113 -8.93 8.97 20.12
CA GLU A 113 -8.19 7.75 20.51
C GLU A 113 -8.02 6.77 19.33
N ALA A 114 -8.95 6.77 18.38
CA ALA A 114 -8.89 5.92 17.19
C ALA A 114 -7.72 6.31 16.26
N ASP A 115 -7.38 5.42 15.32
CA ASP A 115 -6.39 5.74 14.27
C ASP A 115 -6.97 6.64 13.18
N ILE A 116 -8.27 6.57 12.96
CA ILE A 116 -9.02 7.39 12.01
C ILE A 116 -10.28 7.90 12.71
N GLY A 117 -10.38 9.22 12.84
CA GLY A 117 -11.54 9.90 13.40
C GLY A 117 -12.47 10.44 12.32
N VAL A 118 -13.76 10.11 12.38
CA VAL A 118 -14.79 10.62 11.45
C VAL A 118 -15.88 11.38 12.21
N GLY A 119 -16.03 12.67 11.92
CA GLY A 119 -17.07 13.52 12.49
C GLY A 119 -18.27 13.63 11.58
N ILE A 120 -19.48 13.37 12.08
CA ILE A 120 -20.72 13.64 11.36
C ILE A 120 -21.15 15.08 11.62
N SER A 121 -21.33 15.86 10.56
CA SER A 121 -21.83 17.24 10.65
C SER A 121 -23.31 17.21 11.03
N GLY A 122 -23.61 17.34 12.32
CA GLY A 122 -24.96 17.37 12.88
C GLY A 122 -25.39 18.74 13.40
N VAL A 123 -26.66 18.82 13.82
CA VAL A 123 -27.24 20.00 14.47
C VAL A 123 -26.79 20.13 15.93
N GLU A 124 -26.32 19.03 16.53
CA GLU A 124 -25.94 18.95 17.95
C GLU A 124 -24.61 19.65 18.30
N GLY A 125 -23.86 20.09 17.29
CA GLY A 125 -22.66 20.92 17.46
C GLY A 125 -21.51 20.54 16.53
N MET A 126 -20.55 21.44 16.36
CA MET A 126 -19.37 21.22 15.50
C MET A 126 -18.19 20.54 16.20
N GLN A 127 -18.33 20.17 17.48
CA GLN A 127 -17.20 19.68 18.29
C GLN A 127 -16.62 18.36 17.77
N ALA A 128 -17.47 17.39 17.40
CA ALA A 128 -17.01 16.13 16.81
C ALA A 128 -16.30 16.35 15.47
N VAL A 129 -16.81 17.28 14.65
CA VAL A 129 -16.24 17.65 13.35
C VAL A 129 -14.86 18.28 13.52
N MET A 130 -14.71 19.23 14.44
CA MET A 130 -13.44 19.91 14.71
C MET A 130 -12.36 18.98 15.30
N ALA A 131 -12.78 17.89 15.96
CA ALA A 131 -11.90 16.91 16.56
C ALA A 131 -11.61 15.69 15.65
N SER A 132 -12.18 15.64 14.44
CA SER A 132 -12.07 14.51 13.51
C SER A 132 -11.10 14.75 12.36
N ASP A 133 -10.52 13.70 11.81
CA ASP A 133 -9.67 13.76 10.61
C ASP A 133 -10.50 14.00 9.33
N PHE A 134 -11.69 13.37 9.27
CA PHE A 134 -12.63 13.52 8.17
C PHE A 134 -13.99 13.96 8.69
N SER A 135 -14.61 14.93 8.00
CA SER A 135 -15.99 15.33 8.26
C SER A 135 -16.91 14.90 7.13
N ILE A 136 -18.02 14.24 7.48
CA ILE A 136 -19.07 13.84 6.55
C ILE A 136 -20.43 14.35 7.01
N ALA A 137 -21.31 14.72 6.09
CA ALA A 137 -22.64 15.22 6.47
C ALA A 137 -23.58 14.12 6.98
N GLN A 138 -23.44 12.88 6.49
CA GLN A 138 -24.35 11.78 6.79
C GLN A 138 -23.60 10.45 6.81
N PHE A 139 -24.05 9.52 7.65
CA PHE A 139 -23.43 8.20 7.82
C PHE A 139 -23.30 7.41 6.50
N ARG A 140 -24.25 7.54 5.56
CA ARG A 140 -24.20 6.85 4.25
C ARG A 140 -22.96 7.20 3.41
N PHE A 141 -22.32 8.34 3.64
CA PHE A 141 -21.11 8.72 2.91
C PHE A 141 -19.86 7.98 3.41
N LEU A 142 -19.92 7.35 4.59
CA LEU A 142 -18.82 6.55 5.14
C LEU A 142 -18.47 5.37 4.24
N GLU A 143 -19.47 4.74 3.61
CA GLU A 143 -19.26 3.64 2.66
C GLU A 143 -18.34 4.08 1.51
N ARG A 144 -18.60 5.24 0.92
CA ARG A 144 -17.80 5.78 -0.18
C ARG A 144 -16.41 6.22 0.29
N LEU A 145 -16.32 6.84 1.45
CA LEU A 145 -15.05 7.25 2.05
C LEU A 145 -14.10 6.05 2.21
N LEU A 146 -14.59 4.94 2.74
CA LEU A 146 -13.75 3.76 2.99
C LEU A 146 -13.52 2.93 1.72
N VAL A 147 -14.61 2.49 1.09
CA VAL A 147 -14.54 1.49 0.01
C VAL A 147 -13.93 2.07 -1.27
N VAL A 148 -14.14 3.35 -1.55
CA VAL A 148 -13.57 4.01 -2.74
C VAL A 148 -12.27 4.73 -2.38
N HIS A 149 -12.35 5.76 -1.54
CA HIS A 149 -11.19 6.61 -1.28
C HIS A 149 -10.12 5.89 -0.45
N GLY A 150 -10.51 5.14 0.58
CA GLY A 150 -9.57 4.34 1.39
C GLY A 150 -8.83 3.30 0.56
N HIS A 151 -9.55 2.54 -0.27
CA HIS A 151 -8.95 1.55 -1.19
C HIS A 151 -7.96 2.19 -2.16
N TRP A 152 -8.37 3.26 -2.85
CA TRP A 152 -7.50 3.96 -3.80
C TRP A 152 -6.27 4.56 -3.12
N CYS A 153 -6.43 5.24 -1.99
CA CYS A 153 -5.31 5.84 -1.27
C CYS A 153 -4.30 4.79 -0.80
N TYR A 154 -4.77 3.65 -0.25
CA TYR A 154 -3.89 2.55 0.14
C TYR A 154 -3.07 2.04 -1.06
N LYS A 155 -3.73 1.73 -2.17
CA LYS A 155 -3.06 1.19 -3.37
C LYS A 155 -2.07 2.19 -3.97
N ARG A 156 -2.48 3.46 -4.11
CA ARG A 156 -1.65 4.57 -4.61
C ARG A 156 -0.37 4.75 -3.80
N ILE A 157 -0.50 4.88 -2.48
CA ILE A 157 0.65 5.11 -1.59
C ILE A 157 1.56 3.89 -1.61
N ALA A 158 1.00 2.67 -1.53
CA ALA A 158 1.79 1.44 -1.57
C ALA A 158 2.62 1.32 -2.86
N GLN A 159 2.00 1.57 -4.02
CA GLN A 159 2.68 1.55 -5.32
C GLN A 159 3.72 2.66 -5.43
N MET A 160 3.39 3.88 -5.01
CA MET A 160 4.31 5.02 -5.01
C MET A 160 5.56 4.73 -4.18
N VAL A 161 5.41 4.20 -2.97
CA VAL A 161 6.54 3.88 -2.08
C VAL A 161 7.39 2.75 -2.66
N CYS A 162 6.76 1.65 -3.10
CA CYS A 162 7.48 0.53 -3.71
C CYS A 162 8.28 0.95 -4.94
N TYR A 163 7.67 1.76 -5.81
CA TYR A 163 8.34 2.28 -6.99
C TYR A 163 9.46 3.28 -6.63
N SER A 164 9.29 4.06 -5.55
CA SER A 164 10.34 4.95 -5.05
C SER A 164 11.58 4.16 -4.60
N PHE A 165 11.42 3.02 -3.93
CA PHE A 165 12.55 2.14 -3.61
C PHE A 165 13.22 1.61 -4.87
N TYR A 166 12.43 1.09 -5.82
CA TYR A 166 12.93 0.61 -7.10
C TYR A 166 13.77 1.65 -7.84
N LYS A 167 13.26 2.87 -8.03
CA LYS A 167 13.96 3.90 -8.82
C LYS A 167 15.28 4.34 -8.17
N ASN A 168 15.29 4.47 -6.84
CA ASN A 168 16.47 4.95 -6.11
C ASN A 168 17.55 3.88 -6.06
N ILE A 169 17.17 2.61 -5.94
CA ILE A 169 18.11 1.49 -6.03
C ILE A 169 18.65 1.36 -7.45
N ALA A 170 17.79 1.44 -8.46
CA ALA A 170 18.18 1.35 -9.86
C ALA A 170 19.21 2.44 -10.24
N PHE A 171 19.04 3.67 -9.75
CA PHE A 171 19.97 4.78 -9.97
C PHE A 171 21.21 4.73 -9.06
N GLY A 172 21.03 4.50 -7.76
CA GLY A 172 22.15 4.54 -6.80
C GLY A 172 23.16 3.42 -7.02
N LEU A 173 22.70 2.23 -7.44
CA LEU A 173 23.61 1.11 -7.67
C LEU A 173 24.44 1.25 -8.95
N THR A 174 23.99 1.97 -9.98
CA THR A 174 24.83 2.20 -11.17
C THR A 174 26.05 3.07 -10.83
N LEU A 175 25.89 4.06 -9.95
CA LEU A 175 27.01 4.82 -9.37
C LEU A 175 27.95 3.90 -8.58
N PHE A 176 27.40 3.06 -7.71
CA PHE A 176 28.18 2.13 -6.90
C PHE A 176 29.01 1.15 -7.76
N TYR A 177 28.43 0.61 -8.83
CA TYR A 177 29.15 -0.27 -9.76
C TYR A 177 30.23 0.46 -10.54
N PHE A 178 29.99 1.72 -10.90
CA PHE A 178 31.00 2.53 -11.57
C PHE A 178 32.19 2.83 -10.65
N GLU A 179 31.95 3.19 -9.40
CA GLU A 179 33.01 3.37 -8.41
C GLU A 179 33.83 2.09 -8.22
N ALA A 180 33.17 0.93 -8.16
CA ALA A 180 33.89 -0.35 -8.12
C ALA A 180 34.74 -0.59 -9.38
N PHE A 181 34.23 -0.21 -10.56
CA PHE A 181 34.94 -0.33 -11.84
C PHE A 181 36.16 0.58 -11.95
N THR A 182 36.13 1.78 -11.35
CA THR A 182 37.26 2.72 -11.32
C THR A 182 38.23 2.49 -10.16
N GLY A 183 38.04 1.43 -9.36
CA GLY A 183 38.89 1.13 -8.22
C GLY A 183 38.63 2.03 -7.00
N PHE A 184 37.40 2.52 -6.84
CA PHE A 184 36.93 3.42 -5.79
C PHE A 184 37.70 4.75 -5.75
N SER A 185 37.96 5.33 -6.92
CA SER A 185 38.65 6.61 -7.04
C SER A 185 37.81 7.82 -6.62
N GLY A 186 36.48 7.66 -6.44
CA GLY A 186 35.54 8.74 -6.15
C GLY A 186 35.11 9.51 -7.40
N GLN A 187 35.37 8.97 -8.59
CA GLN A 187 35.00 9.60 -9.86
C GLN A 187 33.57 9.23 -10.25
N SER A 188 32.68 10.22 -10.33
CA SER A 188 31.30 10.02 -10.75
C SER A 188 31.16 9.84 -12.27
N VAL A 189 30.39 8.84 -12.70
CA VAL A 189 29.99 8.65 -14.10
C VAL A 189 28.95 9.67 -14.58
N TYR A 190 28.17 10.23 -13.67
CA TYR A 190 27.14 11.22 -13.99
C TYR A 190 27.62 12.63 -13.66
N ASP A 191 27.25 13.58 -14.51
CA ASP A 191 27.42 15.01 -14.26
C ASP A 191 26.56 15.45 -13.06
N ASP A 192 27.07 16.37 -12.26
CA ASP A 192 26.40 16.86 -11.04
C ASP A 192 25.01 17.44 -11.31
N TRP A 193 24.83 18.12 -12.45
CA TRP A 193 23.51 18.62 -12.85
C TRP A 193 22.54 17.50 -13.18
N TYR A 194 23.02 16.38 -13.71
CA TYR A 194 22.16 15.22 -14.02
C TYR A 194 21.64 14.60 -12.73
N MET A 195 22.53 14.45 -11.74
CA MET A 195 22.18 13.89 -10.42
C MET A 195 21.16 14.78 -9.68
N LEU A 196 21.32 16.10 -9.74
CA LEU A 196 20.37 17.06 -9.17
C LEU A 196 19.00 16.97 -9.85
N LEU A 197 18.99 16.92 -11.19
CA LEU A 197 17.77 16.93 -12.00
C LEU A 197 16.97 15.61 -11.88
N PHE A 198 17.66 14.49 -11.68
CA PHE A 198 17.08 13.15 -11.57
C PHE A 198 15.94 13.09 -10.55
N ASN A 199 16.21 13.55 -9.33
CA ASN A 199 15.26 13.43 -8.21
C ASN A 199 14.17 14.51 -8.23
N VAL A 200 14.49 15.73 -8.69
CA VAL A 200 13.58 16.87 -8.55
C VAL A 200 12.57 16.96 -9.69
N VAL A 201 13.00 16.75 -10.94
CA VAL A 201 12.15 17.02 -12.11
C VAL A 201 11.83 15.75 -12.89
N LEU A 202 12.85 14.92 -13.17
CA LEU A 202 12.70 13.84 -14.14
C LEU A 202 11.95 12.63 -13.58
N THR A 203 12.15 12.29 -12.32
CA THR A 203 11.58 11.04 -11.76
C THR A 203 10.58 11.25 -10.62
N SER A 204 10.42 12.45 -10.08
CA SER A 204 9.43 12.74 -9.02
C SER A 204 8.02 12.92 -9.59
N LEU A 205 7.88 13.69 -10.67
CA LEU A 205 6.57 14.04 -11.24
C LEU A 205 5.79 12.81 -11.74
N PRO A 206 6.41 11.87 -12.49
CA PRO A 206 5.72 10.62 -12.85
C PRO A 206 5.29 9.80 -11.62
N VAL A 207 6.12 9.77 -10.57
CA VAL A 207 5.84 9.02 -9.33
C VAL A 207 4.70 9.64 -8.53
N ILE A 208 4.67 10.97 -8.43
CA ILE A 208 3.55 11.69 -7.83
C ILE A 208 2.28 11.44 -8.66
N SER A 209 2.38 11.43 -9.98
CA SER A 209 1.24 11.12 -10.84
C SER A 209 0.65 9.74 -10.57
N LEU A 210 1.50 8.73 -10.33
CA LEU A 210 1.07 7.40 -9.91
C LEU A 210 0.41 7.44 -8.52
N GLY A 211 0.97 8.19 -7.58
CA GLY A 211 0.43 8.33 -6.22
C GLY A 211 -0.90 9.11 -6.12
N VAL A 212 -1.24 9.93 -7.12
CA VAL A 212 -2.42 10.81 -7.07
C VAL A 212 -3.54 10.34 -8.00
N PHE A 213 -3.21 10.04 -9.25
CA PHE A 213 -4.22 9.85 -10.31
C PHE A 213 -4.54 8.38 -10.60
N GLU A 214 -3.79 7.44 -10.03
CA GLU A 214 -3.98 6.02 -10.29
C GLU A 214 -5.36 5.54 -9.82
N GLN A 215 -6.04 4.80 -10.67
CA GLN A 215 -7.32 4.16 -10.37
C GLN A 215 -7.28 2.76 -10.94
N ASP A 216 -7.47 1.76 -10.10
CA ASP A 216 -7.52 0.38 -10.57
C ASP A 216 -8.89 0.02 -11.12
N VAL A 217 -9.94 0.45 -10.43
CA VAL A 217 -11.33 0.26 -10.85
C VAL A 217 -12.11 1.55 -10.57
N SER A 218 -13.10 1.85 -11.42
CA SER A 218 -13.99 3.02 -11.28
C SER A 218 -14.78 3.00 -9.96
N SER A 219 -15.15 4.21 -9.48
CA SER A 219 -15.83 4.37 -8.18
C SER A 219 -17.13 3.58 -8.05
N GLU A 220 -17.93 3.45 -9.11
CA GLU A 220 -19.21 2.71 -9.05
C GLU A 220 -18.98 1.22 -8.82
N VAL A 221 -17.89 0.68 -9.36
CA VAL A 221 -17.57 -0.75 -9.26
C VAL A 221 -16.99 -1.06 -7.89
N CYS A 222 -16.16 -0.20 -7.32
CA CYS A 222 -15.70 -0.33 -5.94
C CYS A 222 -16.89 -0.45 -4.96
N LEU A 223 -17.93 0.37 -5.13
CA LEU A 223 -19.15 0.29 -4.30
C LEU A 223 -19.98 -0.99 -4.57
N GLN A 224 -19.90 -1.55 -5.78
CA GLN A 224 -20.56 -2.83 -6.07
C GLN A 224 -19.81 -4.02 -5.45
N PHE A 225 -18.48 -3.95 -5.37
CA PHE A 225 -17.59 -5.02 -4.89
C PHE A 225 -16.80 -4.60 -3.65
N PRO A 226 -17.45 -4.53 -2.47
CA PRO A 226 -16.78 -4.12 -1.23
C PRO A 226 -15.67 -5.08 -0.77
N ALA A 227 -15.61 -6.30 -1.34
CA ALA A 227 -14.51 -7.24 -1.10
C ALA A 227 -13.14 -6.66 -1.49
N LEU A 228 -13.08 -5.75 -2.47
CA LEU A 228 -11.84 -5.06 -2.85
C LEU A 228 -11.20 -4.31 -1.68
N TYR A 229 -12.01 -3.73 -0.80
CA TYR A 229 -11.53 -3.03 0.38
C TYR A 229 -10.73 -3.95 1.33
N GLN A 230 -11.04 -5.25 1.38
CA GLN A 230 -10.38 -6.22 2.25
C GLN A 230 -8.88 -6.39 1.93
N GLN A 231 -8.44 -5.98 0.74
CA GLN A 231 -7.04 -6.00 0.33
C GLN A 231 -6.17 -5.06 1.19
N GLY A 232 -6.74 -3.95 1.68
CA GLY A 232 -6.08 -2.99 2.56
C GLY A 232 -5.82 -3.53 3.97
N PRO A 233 -6.85 -3.91 4.74
CA PRO A 233 -6.69 -4.48 6.08
C PRO A 233 -5.84 -5.77 6.13
N ARG A 234 -5.77 -6.52 5.02
CA ARG A 234 -4.89 -7.70 4.84
C ARG A 234 -3.46 -7.34 4.41
N ASN A 235 -3.19 -6.07 4.17
CA ASN A 235 -1.91 -5.51 3.77
C ASN A 235 -1.28 -6.16 2.51
N LEU A 236 -2.07 -6.45 1.48
CA LEU A 236 -1.60 -7.22 0.32
C LEU A 236 -0.61 -6.45 -0.58
N PHE A 237 -0.68 -5.12 -0.62
CA PHE A 237 0.12 -4.31 -1.54
C PHE A 237 1.38 -3.69 -0.90
N PHE A 238 1.46 -3.69 0.43
CA PHE A 238 2.57 -3.11 1.21
C PHE A 238 3.14 -4.12 2.22
N ASP A 239 3.38 -5.33 1.74
CA ASP A 239 4.03 -6.40 2.50
C ASP A 239 5.54 -6.45 2.21
N TRP A 240 6.32 -6.97 3.16
CA TRP A 240 7.79 -6.99 3.07
C TRP A 240 8.29 -7.78 1.86
N TYR A 241 7.63 -8.89 1.53
CA TYR A 241 7.96 -9.66 0.31
C TYR A 241 7.80 -8.83 -0.96
N ARG A 242 6.79 -7.96 -1.01
CA ARG A 242 6.53 -7.11 -2.18
C ARG A 242 7.55 -5.98 -2.27
N ILE A 243 7.89 -5.37 -1.15
CA ILE A 243 8.93 -4.33 -1.06
C ILE A 243 10.27 -4.92 -1.51
N LEU A 244 10.66 -6.08 -0.98
CA LEU A 244 11.89 -6.79 -1.39
C LEU A 244 11.85 -7.19 -2.87
N GLY A 245 10.71 -7.60 -3.41
CA GLY A 245 10.56 -7.88 -4.84
C GLY A 245 10.83 -6.65 -5.71
N TRP A 246 10.33 -5.48 -5.32
CA TRP A 246 10.63 -4.21 -6.01
C TRP A 246 12.09 -3.78 -5.86
N MET A 247 12.69 -3.98 -4.69
CA MET A 247 14.12 -3.74 -4.48
C MET A 247 14.98 -4.67 -5.35
N GLY A 248 14.62 -5.96 -5.43
CA GLY A 248 15.27 -6.93 -6.30
C GLY A 248 15.14 -6.59 -7.78
N ASN A 249 13.99 -6.10 -8.22
CA ASN A 249 13.81 -5.58 -9.59
C ASN A 249 14.71 -4.35 -9.84
N GLY A 250 14.91 -3.50 -8.83
CA GLY A 250 15.80 -2.33 -8.89
C GLY A 250 17.26 -2.74 -9.05
N LEU A 251 17.68 -3.74 -8.26
CA LEU A 251 19.00 -4.38 -8.37
C LEU A 251 19.23 -5.01 -9.75
N TYR A 252 18.24 -5.73 -10.28
CA TYR A 252 18.32 -6.28 -11.62
C TYR A 252 18.45 -5.18 -12.68
N SER A 253 17.61 -4.15 -12.60
CA SER A 253 17.61 -3.04 -13.56
C SER A 253 18.94 -2.28 -13.53
N SER A 254 19.52 -2.00 -12.36
CA SER A 254 20.82 -1.32 -12.26
C SER A 254 21.95 -2.15 -12.88
N LEU A 255 21.97 -3.46 -12.64
CA LEU A 255 22.97 -4.36 -13.23
C LEU A 255 22.88 -4.34 -14.76
N ILE A 256 21.68 -4.49 -15.31
CA ILE A 256 21.46 -4.46 -16.76
C ILE A 256 21.89 -3.12 -17.35
N ILE A 257 21.47 -2.01 -16.74
CA ILE A 257 21.82 -0.66 -17.20
C ILE A 257 23.33 -0.47 -17.20
N PHE A 258 24.01 -0.84 -16.11
CA PHE A 258 25.46 -0.67 -16.00
C PHE A 258 26.21 -1.57 -16.98
N PHE A 259 26.04 -2.90 -16.87
CA PHE A 259 26.84 -3.85 -17.63
C PHE A 259 26.57 -3.81 -19.13
N LEU A 260 25.31 -3.67 -19.58
CA LEU A 260 25.05 -3.57 -21.02
C LEU A 260 25.64 -2.30 -21.62
N ASN A 261 25.56 -1.15 -20.93
CA ASN A 261 26.20 0.06 -21.42
C ASN A 261 27.73 -0.09 -21.46
N ILE A 262 28.36 -0.66 -20.43
CA ILE A 262 29.81 -0.90 -20.46
C ILE A 262 30.17 -1.82 -21.64
N ILE A 263 29.49 -2.96 -21.80
CA ILE A 263 29.80 -3.92 -22.88
C ILE A 263 29.63 -3.31 -24.27
N ILE A 264 28.57 -2.53 -24.49
CA ILE A 264 28.29 -1.90 -25.80
C ILE A 264 29.36 -0.87 -26.16
N PHE A 265 29.83 -0.09 -25.19
CA PHE A 265 30.67 1.08 -25.43
C PHE A 265 32.18 0.89 -25.17
N TYR A 266 32.60 -0.22 -24.54
CA TYR A 266 34.00 -0.42 -24.10
C TYR A 266 35.02 -0.52 -25.25
N ASP A 267 34.70 -1.23 -26.34
CA ASP A 267 35.66 -1.53 -27.42
C ASP A 267 35.15 -1.15 -28.82
N GLN A 268 33.97 -0.53 -28.93
CA GLN A 268 33.35 -0.24 -30.21
C GLN A 268 33.64 1.18 -30.69
N ALA A 269 33.86 1.32 -32.00
CA ALA A 269 33.89 2.62 -32.66
C ALA A 269 32.48 3.25 -32.57
N PHE A 270 32.37 4.32 -31.78
CA PHE A 270 31.10 4.96 -31.47
C PHE A 270 30.58 5.84 -32.62
N ARG A 271 31.50 6.49 -33.35
CA ARG A 271 31.18 7.38 -34.48
C ARG A 271 31.66 6.81 -35.82
N ALA A 272 31.03 7.26 -36.91
CA ALA A 272 31.44 6.92 -38.29
C ALA A 272 32.91 7.24 -38.61
N GLY A 273 33.53 8.16 -37.85
CA GLY A 273 34.96 8.49 -37.94
C GLY A 273 35.90 7.61 -37.11
N GLY A 274 35.43 6.50 -36.51
CA GLY A 274 36.27 5.57 -35.75
C GLY A 274 36.63 6.00 -34.33
N GLN A 275 36.05 7.09 -33.82
CA GLN A 275 36.30 7.60 -32.47
C GLN A 275 35.59 6.72 -31.42
N THR A 276 36.28 6.41 -30.32
CA THR A 276 35.73 5.69 -29.16
C THR A 276 34.88 6.60 -28.28
N ALA A 277 34.00 6.01 -27.47
CA ALA A 277 33.17 6.76 -26.54
C ALA A 277 33.98 7.21 -25.32
N ASP A 278 33.95 8.50 -25.03
CA ASP A 278 34.52 9.05 -23.80
C ASP A 278 33.58 8.82 -22.61
N MET A 279 34.09 8.98 -21.40
CA MET A 279 33.35 8.75 -20.15
C MET A 279 32.07 9.59 -20.07
N SER A 280 32.09 10.84 -20.56
CA SER A 280 30.92 11.72 -20.60
C SER A 280 29.81 11.18 -21.51
N VAL A 281 30.19 10.57 -22.65
CA VAL A 281 29.28 9.92 -23.60
C VAL A 281 28.66 8.68 -22.98
N LEU A 282 29.48 7.85 -22.34
CA LEU A 282 29.01 6.67 -21.60
C LEU A 282 28.04 7.07 -20.48
N GLY A 283 28.41 8.04 -19.65
CA GLY A 283 27.58 8.51 -18.54
C GLY A 283 26.26 9.11 -18.97
N THR A 284 26.26 9.94 -20.02
CA THR A 284 25.04 10.54 -20.57
C THR A 284 24.13 9.48 -21.23
N THR A 285 24.72 8.47 -21.87
CA THR A 285 23.97 7.34 -22.46
C THR A 285 23.35 6.46 -21.38
N MET A 286 24.13 6.09 -20.37
CA MET A 286 23.66 5.31 -19.25
C MET A 286 22.54 6.03 -18.49
N PHE A 287 22.67 7.34 -18.27
CA PHE A 287 21.61 8.15 -17.65
C PHE A 287 20.35 8.21 -18.53
N THR A 288 20.49 8.34 -19.85
CA THR A 288 19.37 8.24 -20.79
C THR A 288 18.65 6.90 -20.65
N CYS A 289 19.40 5.80 -20.55
CA CYS A 289 18.84 4.46 -20.36
C CYS A 289 18.06 4.36 -19.03
N ILE A 290 18.57 4.97 -17.94
CA ILE A 290 17.84 5.03 -16.67
C ILE A 290 16.51 5.76 -16.84
N ILE A 291 16.51 6.95 -17.45
CA ILE A 291 15.27 7.74 -17.63
C ILE A 291 14.23 6.96 -18.44
N TRP A 292 14.65 6.31 -19.53
CA TRP A 292 13.73 5.49 -20.32
C TRP A 292 13.27 4.23 -19.57
N ALA A 293 14.18 3.47 -18.96
CA ALA A 293 13.85 2.26 -18.22
C ALA A 293 12.83 2.54 -17.11
N LEU A 294 13.06 3.59 -16.31
CA LEU A 294 12.15 4.00 -15.24
C LEU A 294 10.79 4.48 -15.78
N ASN A 295 10.78 5.37 -16.79
CA ASN A 295 9.52 5.87 -17.35
C ASN A 295 8.69 4.76 -18.04
N CYS A 296 9.34 3.79 -18.68
CA CYS A 296 8.64 2.61 -19.19
C CYS A 296 8.12 1.71 -18.06
N GLN A 297 8.92 1.49 -17.01
CA GLN A 297 8.52 0.67 -15.87
C GLN A 297 7.28 1.25 -15.18
N ILE A 298 7.23 2.56 -14.96
CA ILE A 298 6.06 3.20 -14.35
C ILE A 298 4.84 3.12 -15.26
N ALA A 299 5.00 3.31 -16.58
CA ALA A 299 3.92 3.16 -17.55
C ALA A 299 3.33 1.74 -17.55
N LEU A 300 4.17 0.71 -17.45
CA LEU A 300 3.73 -0.70 -17.33
C LEU A 300 3.05 -1.01 -16.00
N THR A 301 3.30 -0.22 -14.95
CA THR A 301 2.70 -0.40 -13.63
C THR A 301 1.33 0.27 -13.50
N MET A 302 1.06 1.30 -14.31
CA MET A 302 -0.22 2.02 -14.31
C MET A 302 -1.34 1.16 -14.88
N SER A 303 -2.50 1.16 -14.20
CA SER A 303 -3.70 0.44 -14.63
C SER A 303 -4.64 1.33 -15.44
N HIS A 304 -4.71 2.62 -15.11
CA HIS A 304 -5.56 3.59 -15.78
C HIS A 304 -4.72 4.75 -16.29
N PHE A 305 -4.52 4.82 -17.60
CA PHE A 305 -3.57 5.75 -18.20
C PHE A 305 -4.26 7.04 -18.69
N THR A 306 -4.35 8.02 -17.79
CA THR A 306 -4.92 9.35 -18.05
C THR A 306 -4.04 10.21 -18.95
N TRP A 307 -4.62 11.24 -19.58
CA TRP A 307 -3.85 12.21 -20.37
C TRP A 307 -2.79 12.96 -19.54
N ILE A 308 -3.09 13.26 -18.26
CA ILE A 308 -2.12 13.88 -17.33
C ILE A 308 -0.91 12.96 -17.11
N GLN A 309 -1.13 11.66 -16.89
CA GLN A 309 -0.03 10.70 -16.74
C GLN A 309 0.80 10.57 -18.02
N HIS A 310 0.17 10.56 -19.20
CA HIS A 310 0.90 10.59 -20.48
C HIS A 310 1.78 11.84 -20.57
N PHE A 311 1.21 13.01 -20.29
CA PHE A 311 1.95 14.27 -20.33
C PHE A 311 3.13 14.27 -19.35
N LEU A 312 2.98 13.71 -18.14
CA LEU A 312 4.06 13.69 -17.15
C LEU A 312 5.17 12.69 -17.49
N ILE A 313 4.83 11.52 -18.04
CA ILE A 313 5.83 10.51 -18.47
C ILE A 313 6.58 10.99 -19.72
N TRP A 314 5.86 11.35 -20.78
CA TRP A 314 6.49 11.85 -22.01
C TRP A 314 7.14 13.21 -21.80
N GLY A 315 6.57 14.04 -20.93
CA GLY A 315 7.15 15.31 -20.50
C GLY A 315 8.47 15.12 -19.75
N SER A 316 8.60 14.09 -18.91
CA SER A 316 9.87 13.73 -18.26
C SER A 316 10.95 13.37 -19.29
N ILE A 317 10.63 12.49 -20.24
CA ILE A 317 11.55 12.10 -21.32
C ILE A 317 11.92 13.31 -22.18
N SER A 318 10.93 14.13 -22.56
CA SER A 318 11.16 15.34 -23.36
C SER A 318 11.99 16.37 -22.61
N ALA A 319 11.76 16.54 -21.31
CA ALA A 319 12.52 17.43 -20.44
C ALA A 319 13.99 17.00 -20.34
N TRP A 320 14.29 15.69 -20.33
CA TRP A 320 15.66 15.19 -20.37
C TRP A 320 16.39 15.62 -21.65
N TYR A 321 15.78 15.41 -22.82
CA TYR A 321 16.38 15.84 -24.09
C TYR A 321 16.48 17.36 -24.22
N LEU A 322 15.44 18.09 -23.78
CA LEU A 322 15.47 19.55 -23.76
C LEU A 322 16.59 20.07 -22.84
N PHE A 323 16.76 19.45 -21.67
CA PHE A 323 17.85 19.78 -20.76
C PHE A 323 19.21 19.52 -21.41
N LEU A 324 19.42 18.37 -22.05
CA LEU A 324 20.67 18.08 -22.76
C LEU A 324 20.95 19.10 -23.89
N LEU A 325 19.93 19.53 -24.62
CA LEU A 325 20.06 20.58 -25.64
C LEU A 325 20.45 21.92 -25.03
N VAL A 326 19.72 22.37 -23.99
CA VAL A 326 19.96 23.66 -23.34
C VAL A 326 21.31 23.67 -22.64
N TYR A 327 21.62 22.66 -21.82
CA TYR A 327 22.90 22.51 -21.13
C TYR A 327 24.07 22.45 -22.11
N GLY A 328 23.90 21.75 -23.24
CA GLY A 328 24.90 21.68 -24.30
C GLY A 328 25.11 22.98 -25.09
N MET A 329 24.19 23.95 -25.01
CA MET A 329 24.34 25.30 -25.62
C MET A 329 24.99 26.31 -24.67
N VAL A 330 25.03 26.03 -23.36
CA VAL A 330 25.67 26.90 -22.37
C VAL A 330 27.19 26.94 -22.63
N SER A 331 27.86 28.04 -22.23
CA SER A 331 29.31 28.19 -22.33
C SER A 331 30.07 26.94 -21.82
N PRO A 332 31.14 26.51 -22.50
CA PRO A 332 31.99 25.40 -22.06
C PRO A 332 32.53 25.52 -20.63
N THR A 333 32.63 26.75 -20.12
CA THR A 333 33.06 27.04 -18.74
C THR A 333 32.08 26.54 -17.68
N ILE A 334 30.80 26.38 -18.01
CA ILE A 334 29.74 25.92 -17.10
C ILE A 334 29.35 24.48 -17.44
N SER A 335 29.24 24.14 -18.72
CA SER A 335 28.82 22.80 -19.15
C SER A 335 29.94 21.77 -19.12
N GLY A 336 31.21 22.19 -19.05
CA GLY A 336 32.38 21.31 -19.06
C GLY A 336 32.29 20.27 -20.19
N ASN A 337 32.34 19.00 -19.81
CA ASN A 337 32.27 17.85 -20.72
C ASN A 337 30.87 17.58 -21.31
N GLY A 338 29.84 18.31 -20.85
CA GLY A 338 28.48 18.29 -21.42
C GLY A 338 28.28 19.23 -22.61
N TYR A 339 29.29 20.04 -22.98
CA TYR A 339 29.18 20.97 -24.11
C TYR A 339 28.86 20.24 -25.42
N ARG A 340 27.72 20.59 -26.03
CA ARG A 340 27.22 20.01 -27.30
C ARG A 340 27.19 18.48 -27.40
N ILE A 341 27.21 17.77 -26.27
CA ILE A 341 27.34 16.31 -26.24
C ILE A 341 26.19 15.61 -26.99
N LEU A 342 24.96 16.13 -26.89
CA LEU A 342 23.81 15.54 -27.57
C LEU A 342 23.91 15.73 -29.09
N VAL A 343 24.21 16.93 -29.56
CA VAL A 343 24.18 17.27 -31.01
C VAL A 343 25.38 16.69 -31.74
N GLU A 344 26.56 16.71 -31.13
CA GLU A 344 27.81 16.32 -31.79
C GLU A 344 28.18 14.85 -31.54
N ALA A 345 27.89 14.32 -30.34
CA ALA A 345 28.28 12.95 -29.98
C ALA A 345 27.14 11.94 -30.07
N LEU A 346 26.02 12.19 -29.40
CA LEU A 346 25.00 11.17 -29.16
C LEU A 346 24.01 11.03 -30.33
N ALA A 347 23.37 12.13 -30.74
CA ALA A 347 22.31 12.12 -31.73
C ALA A 347 22.73 11.55 -33.10
N PRO A 348 23.95 11.85 -33.63
CA PRO A 348 24.41 11.28 -34.90
C PRO A 348 24.73 9.78 -34.83
N ALA A 349 24.95 9.23 -33.63
CA ALA A 349 25.40 7.85 -33.44
C ALA A 349 24.20 6.90 -33.32
N PRO A 350 23.97 5.96 -34.28
CA PRO A 350 22.85 5.03 -34.18
C PRO A 350 22.92 4.10 -32.97
N ILE A 351 24.14 3.76 -32.54
CA ILE A 351 24.41 2.90 -31.38
C ILE A 351 23.83 3.48 -30.08
N TYR A 352 23.79 4.81 -29.93
CA TYR A 352 23.17 5.48 -28.78
C TYR A 352 21.67 5.15 -28.68
N TRP A 353 20.93 5.32 -29.77
CA TRP A 353 19.49 5.06 -29.82
C TRP A 353 19.16 3.58 -29.66
N LEU A 354 19.95 2.71 -30.29
CA LEU A 354 19.80 1.27 -30.17
C LEU A 354 20.12 0.78 -28.75
N ALA A 355 21.17 1.31 -28.12
CA ALA A 355 21.51 1.00 -26.73
C ALA A 355 20.39 1.44 -25.78
N ALA A 356 19.87 2.66 -25.93
CA ALA A 356 18.76 3.16 -25.12
C ALA A 356 17.53 2.25 -25.23
N LEU A 357 17.15 1.85 -26.44
CA LEU A 357 16.03 0.93 -26.67
C LEU A 357 16.29 -0.46 -26.09
N LEU A 358 17.45 -1.06 -26.40
CA LEU A 358 17.82 -2.41 -25.97
C LEU A 358 17.84 -2.51 -24.44
N VAL A 359 18.52 -1.58 -23.77
CA VAL A 359 18.64 -1.56 -22.30
C VAL A 359 17.26 -1.37 -21.67
N THR A 360 16.45 -0.46 -22.19
CA THR A 360 15.08 -0.22 -21.71
C THR A 360 14.23 -1.48 -21.80
N VAL A 361 14.27 -2.18 -22.93
CA VAL A 361 13.53 -3.44 -23.13
C VAL A 361 14.06 -4.51 -22.16
N ALA A 362 15.37 -4.67 -22.06
CA ALA A 362 15.99 -5.66 -21.19
C ALA A 362 15.62 -5.46 -19.71
N CYS A 363 15.57 -4.22 -19.22
CA CYS A 363 15.15 -3.92 -17.85
C CYS A 363 13.68 -4.26 -17.58
N ASN A 364 12.80 -3.94 -18.52
CA ASN A 364 11.34 -4.02 -18.32
C ASN A 364 10.76 -5.41 -18.64
N LEU A 365 11.46 -6.22 -19.44
CA LEU A 365 10.97 -7.52 -19.90
C LEU A 365 10.64 -8.49 -18.76
N PRO A 366 11.48 -8.67 -17.72
CA PRO A 366 11.16 -9.61 -16.63
C PRO A 366 9.93 -9.17 -15.83
N TYR A 367 9.76 -7.87 -15.61
CA TYR A 367 8.58 -7.34 -14.93
C TYR A 367 7.30 -7.59 -15.74
N MET A 368 7.36 -7.32 -17.05
CA MET A 368 6.24 -7.59 -17.96
C MET A 368 5.90 -9.08 -18.00
N ALA A 369 6.90 -9.96 -18.05
CA ALA A 369 6.71 -11.40 -17.99
C ALA A 369 6.08 -11.84 -16.66
N HIS A 370 6.54 -11.29 -15.53
CA HIS A 370 5.99 -11.58 -14.20
C HIS A 370 4.52 -11.16 -14.09
N ILE A 371 4.15 -9.95 -14.52
CA ILE A 371 2.75 -9.51 -14.49
C ILE A 371 1.88 -10.38 -15.40
N SER A 372 2.38 -10.69 -16.60
CA SER A 372 1.64 -11.53 -17.55
C SER A 372 1.39 -12.93 -16.97
N PHE A 373 2.42 -13.54 -16.38
CA PHE A 373 2.29 -14.82 -15.70
C PHE A 373 1.31 -14.75 -14.52
N GLN A 374 1.41 -13.73 -13.68
CA GLN A 374 0.50 -13.54 -12.55
C GLN A 374 -0.95 -13.40 -13.03
N ARG A 375 -1.22 -12.61 -14.08
CA ARG A 375 -2.57 -12.43 -14.60
C ARG A 375 -3.14 -13.71 -15.21
N CYS A 376 -2.34 -14.50 -15.91
CA CYS A 376 -2.81 -15.74 -16.54
C CYS A 376 -3.07 -16.88 -15.53
N PHE A 377 -2.21 -17.06 -14.53
CA PHE A 377 -2.26 -18.24 -13.66
C PHE A 377 -2.85 -17.97 -12.27
N ASN A 378 -2.71 -16.75 -11.74
CA ASN A 378 -3.19 -16.38 -10.41
C ASN A 378 -3.68 -14.93 -10.36
N PRO A 379 -4.78 -14.59 -11.08
CA PRO A 379 -5.29 -13.23 -11.13
C PRO A 379 -5.82 -12.77 -9.77
N MET A 380 -5.53 -11.52 -9.41
CA MET A 380 -6.13 -10.87 -8.25
C MET A 380 -7.56 -10.40 -8.56
N ASP A 381 -8.39 -10.18 -7.54
CA ASP A 381 -9.80 -9.80 -7.72
C ASP A 381 -10.00 -8.60 -8.66
N HIS A 382 -9.12 -7.60 -8.57
CA HIS A 382 -9.20 -6.41 -9.44
C HIS A 382 -8.85 -6.72 -10.90
N HIS A 383 -7.97 -7.71 -11.17
CA HIS A 383 -7.69 -8.15 -12.54
C HIS A 383 -8.92 -8.80 -13.16
N ILE A 384 -9.62 -9.67 -12.41
CA ILE A 384 -10.84 -10.33 -12.87
C ILE A 384 -11.94 -9.30 -13.17
N ILE A 385 -12.12 -8.32 -12.30
CA ILE A 385 -13.11 -7.25 -12.49
C ILE A 385 -12.76 -6.40 -13.72
N GLN A 386 -11.48 -6.05 -13.91
CA GLN A 386 -11.00 -5.33 -15.09
C GLN A 386 -11.29 -6.10 -16.38
N GLU A 387 -11.04 -7.42 -16.40
CA GLU A 387 -11.32 -8.27 -17.56
C GLU A 387 -12.81 -8.36 -17.87
N ILE A 388 -13.66 -8.56 -16.85
CA ILE A 388 -15.12 -8.59 -17.02
C ILE A 388 -15.61 -7.29 -17.65
N LYS A 389 -15.11 -6.14 -17.17
CA LYS A 389 -15.44 -4.82 -17.70
C LYS A 389 -14.91 -4.59 -19.11
N PHE A 390 -13.69 -5.02 -19.39
CA PHE A 390 -13.09 -4.89 -20.71
C PHE A 390 -13.87 -5.67 -21.78
N TYR A 391 -14.28 -6.89 -21.47
CA TYR A 391 -15.12 -7.72 -22.34
C TYR A 391 -16.61 -7.36 -22.30
N LYS A 392 -17.02 -6.30 -21.57
CA LYS A 392 -18.41 -5.88 -21.38
C LYS A 392 -19.35 -7.01 -20.90
N LYS A 393 -18.79 -8.03 -20.25
CA LYS A 393 -19.55 -9.19 -19.73
C LYS A 393 -20.49 -8.79 -18.59
N ASP A 394 -20.24 -7.66 -17.94
CA ASP A 394 -21.14 -7.07 -16.97
C ASP A 394 -22.47 -6.60 -17.59
N VAL A 395 -22.48 -6.27 -18.89
CA VAL A 395 -23.67 -5.90 -19.64
C VAL A 395 -24.31 -7.12 -20.32
N GLU A 396 -23.49 -7.98 -20.92
CA GLU A 396 -23.95 -9.17 -21.66
C GLU A 396 -24.52 -10.26 -20.74
N ASP A 397 -23.91 -10.47 -19.56
CA ASP A 397 -24.33 -11.47 -18.58
C ASP A 397 -24.56 -10.83 -17.19
N GLN A 398 -25.71 -10.15 -17.07
CA GLN A 398 -26.13 -9.54 -15.81
C GLN A 398 -26.35 -10.55 -14.67
N HIS A 399 -26.63 -11.81 -15.00
CA HIS A 399 -26.82 -12.87 -14.01
C HIS A 399 -25.48 -13.23 -13.35
N MET A 400 -24.43 -13.44 -14.14
CA MET A 400 -23.07 -13.64 -13.63
C MET A 400 -22.62 -12.43 -12.80
N TRP A 401 -22.81 -11.21 -13.30
CA TRP A 401 -22.43 -10.00 -12.58
C TRP A 401 -23.13 -9.88 -11.21
N SER A 402 -24.43 -10.17 -11.17
CA SER A 402 -25.21 -10.15 -9.92
C SER A 402 -24.77 -11.25 -8.95
N ARG A 403 -24.39 -12.43 -9.46
CA ARG A 403 -23.87 -13.53 -8.64
C ARG A 403 -22.53 -13.16 -8.01
N GLU A 404 -21.57 -12.66 -8.80
CA GLU A 404 -20.26 -12.28 -8.29
C GLU A 404 -20.36 -11.12 -7.28
N ARG A 405 -21.23 -10.14 -7.56
CA ARG A 405 -21.55 -9.06 -6.62
C ARG A 405 -22.10 -9.59 -5.30
N SER A 406 -23.01 -10.57 -5.36
CA SER A 406 -23.62 -11.18 -4.17
C SER A 406 -22.60 -11.97 -3.37
N LYS A 407 -21.69 -12.68 -4.05
CA LYS A 407 -20.58 -13.42 -3.43
C LYS A 407 -19.61 -12.47 -2.71
N ALA A 408 -19.18 -11.39 -3.37
CA ALA A 408 -18.33 -10.37 -2.75
C ALA A 408 -18.97 -9.73 -1.50
N ARG A 409 -20.29 -9.54 -1.52
CA ARG A 409 -21.06 -9.08 -0.34
C ARG A 409 -21.16 -10.14 0.75
N GLN A 410 -21.24 -11.42 0.40
CA GLN A 410 -21.29 -12.50 1.38
C GLN A 410 -19.94 -12.67 2.09
N GLU A 411 -18.82 -12.56 1.36
CA GLU A 411 -17.46 -12.60 1.92
C GLU A 411 -17.18 -11.41 2.87
N THR A 412 -17.96 -10.34 2.78
CA THR A 412 -17.87 -9.16 3.65
C THR A 412 -18.91 -9.14 4.78
N LYS A 413 -19.84 -10.12 4.83
CA LYS A 413 -20.85 -10.18 5.90
C LYS A 413 -20.26 -10.61 7.25
N ILE A 414 -20.80 -9.96 8.28
CA ILE A 414 -20.38 -9.93 9.68
C ILE A 414 -20.15 -11.34 10.27
N GLY A 415 -19.01 -11.52 10.95
CA GLY A 415 -18.68 -12.70 11.76
C GLY A 415 -17.76 -13.72 11.09
N PHE A 416 -17.88 -13.97 9.78
CA PHE A 416 -17.08 -15.01 9.11
C PHE A 416 -15.60 -14.61 8.98
N THR A 417 -15.31 -13.45 8.38
CA THR A 417 -13.93 -12.98 8.17
C THR A 417 -13.23 -12.65 9.49
N ALA A 418 -13.93 -12.03 10.44
CA ALA A 418 -13.40 -11.76 11.77
C ALA A 418 -13.09 -13.05 12.56
N ARG A 419 -13.97 -14.06 12.52
CA ARG A 419 -13.77 -15.35 13.21
C ARG A 419 -12.70 -16.20 12.53
N VAL A 420 -12.66 -16.23 11.18
CA VAL A 420 -11.61 -16.91 10.42
C VAL A 420 -10.27 -16.26 10.67
N ASP A 421 -10.17 -14.92 10.60
CA ASP A 421 -8.93 -14.20 10.89
C ASP A 421 -8.50 -14.37 12.36
N ALA A 422 -9.44 -14.37 13.31
CA ALA A 422 -9.16 -14.66 14.72
C ALA A 422 -8.65 -16.09 14.90
N LYS A 423 -9.24 -17.07 14.20
CA LYS A 423 -8.85 -18.49 14.27
C LYS A 423 -7.49 -18.73 13.61
N ILE A 424 -7.22 -18.10 12.46
CA ILE A 424 -5.89 -18.10 11.82
C ILE A 424 -4.87 -17.52 12.79
N ARG A 425 -5.13 -16.36 13.42
CA ARG A 425 -4.24 -15.77 14.42
C ARG A 425 -4.03 -16.66 15.63
N GLN A 426 -5.07 -17.31 16.14
CA GLN A 426 -4.93 -18.24 17.26
C GLN A 426 -4.03 -19.42 16.89
N LEU A 427 -4.10 -19.90 15.64
CA LEU A 427 -3.23 -20.93 15.12
C LEU A 427 -1.79 -20.43 14.91
N THR A 428 -1.60 -19.25 14.32
CA THR A 428 -0.27 -18.62 14.12
C THR A 428 0.41 -18.31 15.46
N GLY A 429 -0.33 -17.76 16.43
CA GLY A 429 0.18 -17.49 17.78
C GLY A 429 0.51 -18.76 18.56
N LYS A 430 -0.26 -19.85 18.36
CA LYS A 430 0.09 -21.17 18.89
C LYS A 430 1.35 -21.73 18.23
N LEU A 431 1.50 -21.58 16.91
CA LEU A 431 2.70 -22.01 16.17
C LEU A 431 3.93 -21.23 16.61
N GLN A 432 3.84 -19.92 16.76
CA GLN A 432 4.93 -19.08 17.28
C GLN A 432 5.30 -19.45 18.71
N ARG A 433 4.34 -19.58 19.63
CA ARG A 433 4.61 -20.04 21.01
C ARG A 433 5.26 -21.42 21.06
N LYS A 434 4.85 -22.34 20.17
CA LYS A 434 5.44 -23.68 20.09
C LYS A 434 6.90 -23.62 19.60
N HIS A 435 7.20 -22.70 18.68
CA HIS A 435 8.56 -22.44 18.22
C HIS A 435 9.43 -21.86 19.33
N THR A 436 8.94 -20.86 20.08
CA THR A 436 9.67 -20.23 21.19
C THR A 436 9.90 -21.21 22.36
N SER A 437 8.93 -22.08 22.66
CA SER A 437 9.11 -23.13 23.68
C SER A 437 10.08 -24.24 23.24
N SER A 438 10.20 -24.49 21.93
CA SER A 438 11.16 -25.47 21.40
C SER A 438 12.59 -24.95 21.48
N GLU A 439 12.81 -23.64 21.28
CA GLU A 439 14.14 -23.01 21.38
C GLU A 439 14.63 -22.90 22.83
N LEU A 440 13.74 -22.70 23.80
CA LEU A 440 14.08 -22.71 25.23
C LEU A 440 14.37 -24.11 25.80
N HIS A 441 13.94 -25.19 25.14
CA HIS A 441 14.26 -26.56 25.54
C HIS A 441 15.52 -27.12 24.83
N SER A 442 16.06 -26.39 23.85
CA SER A 442 17.30 -26.74 23.13
C SER A 442 18.52 -25.91 23.56
N ALA A 443 18.40 -25.09 24.61
CA ALA A 443 19.47 -24.28 25.19
C ALA A 443 19.92 -24.84 26.55
#